data_AF-A0A9D5VRY4-F1
#
_entry.id   AF-A0A9D5VRY4-F1
#
_cell.length_a   1.000
_cell.length_b   1.000
_cell.length_c   1.000
_cell.angle_alpha   90.00
_cell.angle_beta   90.00
_cell.angle_gamma   90.00
#
_symmetry.space_group_name_H-M   'P 1'
#
loop_
_entity.id
_entity.type
_entity.pdbx_description
1 polymer ?
#
loop_
_entity_poly.entity_id
_entity_poly.type
_entity_poly.pdbx_seq_one_letter_code
_entity_poly.pdbx_strand_id
1 'polypeptide(L)'
;MLFFIIILRNLIKRERPIPYLKNISFLMTWNKYSFPSLHSARMFMLTVIISKNYPNLMLAILTIAIIISFTRIYLEKHFASDVVFGAIVGILSGRTFL
;
A
#
# COMPACT_ATOMS: atom_id res chain seq x y z
N MET A 1 3.42 -10.82 5.94
CA MET A 1 3.12 -9.43 5.52
C MET A 1 2.76 -8.49 6.67
N LEU A 2 1.65 -8.71 7.41
CA LEU A 2 1.20 -7.78 8.47
C LEU A 2 2.23 -7.54 9.58
N PHE A 3 2.82 -8.61 10.11
CA PHE A 3 3.86 -8.53 11.15
C PHE A 3 5.07 -7.71 10.71
N PHE A 4 5.56 -7.96 9.48
CA PHE A 4 6.67 -7.22 8.87
C PHE A 4 6.36 -5.73 8.71
N ILE A 5 5.15 -5.38 8.27
CA ILE A 5 4.72 -3.99 8.13
C ILE A 5 4.61 -3.29 9.49
N ILE A 6 4.15 -3.99 10.53
CA ILE A 6 4.05 -3.45 11.89
C ILE A 6 5.44 -3.17 12.47
N ILE A 7 6.40 -4.09 12.27
CA ILE A 7 7.80 -3.88 12.67
C ILE A 7 8.38 -2.65 11.97
N LEU A 8 8.26 -2.57 10.64
CA LEU A 8 8.79 -1.43 9.88
C LEU A 8 8.16 -0.09 10.31
N ARG A 9 6.85 -0.08 10.60
CA ARG A 9 6.16 1.12 11.12
C ARG A 9 6.74 1.58 12.45
N ASN A 10 7.02 0.65 13.35
CA ASN A 10 7.57 0.98 14.67
C ASN A 10 9.05 1.37 14.63
N LEU A 11 9.81 0.87 13.65
CA LEU A 11 11.22 1.22 13.48
C LEU A 11 11.42 2.56 12.79
N ILE A 12 10.74 2.78 11.66
CA ILE A 12 11.01 3.92 10.79
C ILE A 12 10.25 5.16 11.26
N LYS A 13 9.05 4.98 11.85
CA LYS A 13 8.20 6.05 12.39
C LYS A 13 8.04 7.26 11.46
N ARG A 14 8.09 7.03 10.14
CA ARG A 14 8.00 8.10 9.14
C ARG A 14 6.64 8.80 9.27
N GLU A 15 6.67 10.11 9.45
CA GLU A 15 5.48 10.94 9.47
C GLU A 15 4.84 11.02 8.08
N ARG A 16 3.54 11.28 8.03
CA ARG A 16 2.81 11.46 6.77
C ARG A 16 3.05 12.84 6.19
N PRO A 17 3.00 12.99 4.86
CA PRO A 17 2.90 14.31 4.26
C PRO A 17 1.68 15.03 4.87
N ILE A 18 1.85 16.29 5.21
CA ILE A 18 0.75 17.11 5.73
C ILE A 18 -0.15 17.41 4.53
N PRO A 19 -1.43 17.02 4.53
CA PRO A 19 -2.31 17.30 3.42
C PRO A 19 -2.52 18.81 3.30
N TYR A 20 -2.44 19.36 2.08
CA TYR A 20 -2.75 20.75 1.80
C TYR A 20 -4.22 21.09 2.15
N LEU A 21 -5.09 20.08 2.07
CA LEU A 21 -6.50 20.13 2.50
C LEU A 21 -6.62 19.95 4.02
N LYS A 22 -6.58 21.07 4.74
CA LYS A 22 -6.65 21.21 6.22
C LYS A 22 -7.85 20.52 6.90
N ASN A 23 -8.87 20.08 6.15
CA ASN A 23 -10.14 19.54 6.67
C ASN A 23 -10.23 18.00 6.79
N ILE A 24 -9.17 17.23 6.48
CA ILE A 24 -9.20 15.74 6.58
C ILE A 24 -8.58 15.24 7.91
N SER A 25 -8.41 16.12 8.90
CA SER A 25 -7.67 15.88 10.14
C SER A 25 -8.22 14.73 11.01
N PHE A 26 -9.54 14.50 11.01
CA PHE A 26 -10.17 13.51 11.90
C PHE A 26 -9.79 12.05 11.57
N LEU A 27 -9.58 11.71 10.28
CA LEU A 27 -9.18 10.37 9.85
C LEU A 27 -7.68 10.08 10.04
N MET A 28 -6.88 11.11 10.35
CA MET A 28 -5.42 11.02 10.37
C MET A 28 -4.87 10.60 11.75
N THR A 29 -5.64 10.80 12.80
CA THR A 29 -5.27 10.54 14.22
C THR A 29 -4.99 9.06 14.52
N TRP A 30 -5.70 8.13 13.87
CA TRP A 30 -5.58 6.69 14.14
C TRP A 30 -4.36 6.01 13.52
N ASN A 31 -3.64 6.68 12.62
CA ASN A 31 -2.65 6.00 11.79
C ASN A 31 -1.44 6.92 11.54
N LYS A 32 -0.65 7.15 12.59
CA LYS A 32 0.45 8.13 12.60
C LYS A 32 1.58 7.89 11.59
N TYR A 33 1.81 6.63 11.19
CA TYR A 33 2.96 6.29 10.34
C TYR A 33 2.59 6.12 8.85
N SER A 34 3.40 6.72 7.98
CA SER A 34 3.27 6.69 6.51
C SER A 34 3.89 5.43 5.90
N PHE A 35 5.07 5.04 6.38
CA PHE A 35 5.83 3.94 5.79
C PHE A 35 5.63 2.59 6.51
N PRO A 36 5.52 1.47 5.77
CA PRO A 36 5.17 1.35 4.35
C PRO A 36 3.64 1.37 4.14
N SER A 37 3.19 1.59 2.90
CA SER A 37 1.75 1.62 2.57
C SER A 37 1.13 0.21 2.64
N LEU A 38 0.34 -0.04 3.69
CA LEU A 38 -0.39 -1.31 3.86
C LEU A 38 -1.45 -1.52 2.75
N HIS A 39 -2.07 -0.44 2.25
CA HIS A 39 -3.05 -0.53 1.18
C HIS A 39 -2.40 -0.97 -0.13
N SER A 40 -1.23 -0.40 -0.47
CA SER A 40 -0.49 -0.83 -1.64
C SER A 40 -0.02 -2.27 -1.51
N ALA A 41 0.57 -2.65 -0.37
CA ALA A 41 1.02 -4.03 -0.13
C ALA A 41 -0.09 -5.07 -0.26
N ARG A 42 -1.30 -4.79 0.27
CA ARG A 42 -2.45 -5.69 0.14
C ARG A 42 -2.93 -5.82 -1.30
N MET A 43 -3.06 -4.71 -2.03
CA MET A 43 -3.55 -4.75 -3.41
C MET A 43 -2.60 -5.55 -4.31
N PHE A 44 -1.29 -5.31 -4.21
CA PHE A 44 -0.30 -6.04 -5.02
C PHE A 44 -0.18 -7.52 -4.62
N MET A 45 -0.36 -7.85 -3.34
CA MET A 45 -0.46 -9.26 -2.91
C MET A 45 -1.67 -9.95 -3.54
N LEU A 46 -2.85 -9.30 -3.54
CA LEU A 46 -4.05 -9.83 -4.18
C LEU A 46 -3.87 -9.96 -5.69
N THR A 47 -3.22 -8.99 -6.35
CA THR A 47 -2.89 -9.09 -7.78
C THR A 47 -2.09 -10.36 -8.06
N VAL A 48 -1.06 -10.65 -7.27
CA VAL A 48 -0.24 -11.86 -7.44
C VAL A 48 -1.06 -13.14 -7.27
N ILE A 49 -1.85 -13.24 -6.18
CA ILE A 49 -2.66 -14.43 -5.89
C ILE A 49 -3.70 -14.66 -6.99
N ILE A 50 -4.43 -13.62 -7.39
CA ILE A 50 -5.50 -13.76 -8.37
C ILE A 50 -4.92 -13.99 -9.77
N SER A 51 -3.79 -13.37 -10.13
CA SER A 51 -3.15 -13.60 -11.44
C SER A 51 -2.70 -15.05 -11.64
N LYS A 52 -2.36 -15.78 -10.56
CA LYS A 52 -2.04 -17.21 -10.64
C LYS A 52 -3.29 -18.06 -10.92
N ASN A 53 -4.38 -17.79 -10.21
CA ASN A 53 -5.61 -18.58 -10.33
C ASN A 53 -6.45 -18.21 -11.56
N TYR A 54 -6.36 -16.95 -12.00
CA TYR A 54 -7.14 -16.38 -13.10
C TYR A 54 -6.26 -15.44 -13.94
N PRO A 55 -5.37 -15.98 -14.77
CA PRO A 55 -4.42 -15.17 -15.56
C PRO A 55 -5.13 -14.20 -16.51
N ASN A 56 -6.32 -14.54 -17.01
CA ASN A 56 -7.14 -13.68 -17.87
C ASN A 56 -7.57 -12.38 -17.18
N LEU A 57 -7.66 -12.37 -15.84
CA LEU A 57 -8.04 -11.19 -15.05
C LEU A 57 -6.83 -10.36 -14.59
N MET A 58 -5.61 -10.80 -14.88
CA MET A 58 -4.37 -10.16 -14.41
C MET A 58 -4.34 -8.67 -14.75
N LEU A 59 -4.60 -8.32 -16.02
CA LEU A 59 -4.56 -6.93 -16.48
C LEU A 59 -5.59 -6.05 -15.75
N ALA A 60 -6.82 -6.54 -15.59
CA ALA A 60 -7.87 -5.82 -14.89
C ALA A 60 -7.54 -5.58 -13.40
N ILE A 61 -6.91 -6.56 -12.75
CA ILE A 61 -6.58 -6.44 -11.33
C ILE A 61 -5.33 -5.58 -11.12
N LEU A 62 -4.39 -5.64 -12.06
CA LEU A 62 -3.22 -4.76 -12.06
C LEU A 62 -3.63 -3.29 -12.22
N THR A 63 -4.56 -2.97 -13.13
CA THR A 63 -5.05 -1.60 -13.30
C THR A 63 -5.75 -1.10 -12.04
N ILE A 64 -6.58 -1.93 -11.41
CA ILE A 64 -7.23 -1.61 -10.12
C ILE A 64 -6.18 -1.35 -9.02
N ALA A 65 -5.14 -2.20 -8.93
CA ALA A 65 -4.06 -2.02 -7.95
C ALA A 65 -3.27 -0.73 -8.16
N ILE A 66 -3.01 -0.35 -9.43
CA ILE A 66 -2.36 0.91 -9.79
C ILE A 66 -3.25 2.09 -9.42
N ILE A 67 -4.54 2.08 -9.77
CA ILE A 67 -5.48 3.16 -9.45
C ILE A 67 -5.55 3.36 -7.93
N ILE A 68 -5.72 2.29 -7.16
CA ILE A 68 -5.79 2.39 -5.70
C ILE A 68 -4.46 2.88 -5.13
N SER A 69 -3.32 2.44 -5.66
CA SER A 69 -2.01 2.92 -5.23
C SER A 69 -1.82 4.41 -5.55
N PHE A 70 -2.29 4.86 -6.70
CA PHE A 70 -2.27 6.26 -7.11
C PHE A 70 -3.12 7.14 -6.19
N THR A 71 -4.31 6.69 -5.77
CA THR A 71 -5.12 7.44 -4.79
C THR A 71 -4.40 7.69 -3.48
N ARG A 72 -3.43 6.84 -3.10
CA ARG A 72 -2.66 7.00 -1.85
C ARG A 72 -1.58 8.07 -1.95
N ILE A 73 -1.08 8.33 -3.15
CA ILE A 73 -0.19 9.44 -3.45
C ILE A 73 -1.01 10.73 -3.60
N TYR A 74 -2.08 10.67 -4.38
CA TYR A 74 -2.93 11.83 -4.68
C TYR A 74 -3.59 12.44 -3.44
N LEU A 75 -4.02 11.61 -2.48
CA LEU A 75 -4.56 12.09 -1.20
C LEU A 75 -3.47 12.60 -0.23
N GLU A 76 -2.21 12.71 -0.68
CA GLU A 76 -1.05 13.13 0.11
C GLU A 76 -0.84 12.33 1.41
N LYS A 77 -1.42 11.13 1.49
CA LYS A 77 -1.32 10.28 2.70
C LYS A 77 -0.01 9.51 2.76
N HIS A 78 0.67 9.35 1.63
CA HIS A 78 1.88 8.55 1.46
C HIS A 78 2.80 9.16 0.42
N PHE A 79 4.11 9.06 0.63
CA PHE A 79 5.08 9.36 -0.42
C PHE A 79 5.01 8.28 -1.51
N ALA A 80 5.35 8.64 -2.75
CA ALA A 80 5.45 7.68 -3.85
C ALA A 80 6.37 6.49 -3.50
N SER A 81 7.45 6.74 -2.74
CA SER A 81 8.34 5.70 -2.23
C SER A 81 7.66 4.73 -1.25
N ASP A 82 6.71 5.19 -0.42
CA ASP A 82 5.97 4.32 0.50
C ASP A 82 5.04 3.35 -0.25
N VAL A 83 4.55 3.78 -1.42
CA VAL A 83 3.69 3.00 -2.31
C VAL A 83 4.51 1.98 -3.09
N VAL A 84 5.64 2.38 -3.68
CA VAL A 84 6.54 1.46 -4.39
C VAL A 84 7.05 0.37 -3.45
N PHE A 85 7.49 0.73 -2.24
CA PHE A 85 7.96 -0.24 -1.26
C PHE A 85 6.83 -1.17 -0.79
N GLY A 86 5.62 -0.62 -0.61
CA GLY A 86 4.41 -1.39 -0.34
C GLY A 86 4.15 -2.42 -1.44
N ALA A 87 4.22 -2.03 -2.71
CA ALA A 87 4.02 -2.91 -3.86
C ALA A 87 5.04 -4.07 -3.88
N ILE A 88 6.32 -3.79 -3.66
CA ILE A 88 7.39 -4.80 -3.61
C ILE A 88 7.11 -5.80 -2.48
N VAL A 89 6.82 -5.32 -1.28
CA VAL A 89 6.49 -6.18 -0.13
C VAL A 89 5.25 -7.03 -0.40
N GLY A 90 4.24 -6.45 -1.06
CA GLY A 90 3.01 -7.13 -1.48
C GLY A 90 3.28 -8.26 -2.48
N ILE A 91 4.07 -8.00 -3.52
CA ILE A 91 4.43 -8.99 -4.53
C ILE A 91 5.22 -10.15 -3.91
N LEU A 92 6.26 -9.84 -3.12
CA LEU A 92 7.07 -10.85 -2.45
C LEU A 92 6.23 -11.71 -1.49
N SER A 93 5.36 -11.07 -0.71
CA SER A 93 4.44 -11.79 0.18
C SER A 93 3.46 -12.66 -0.60
N GLY A 94 2.88 -12.15 -1.68
CA GLY A 94 1.97 -12.90 -2.54
C GLY A 94 2.64 -14.16 -3.12
N ARG A 95 3.90 -14.07 -3.54
CA ARG A 95 4.67 -15.23 -4.03
C ARG A 95 4.92 -16.29 -2.96
N THR A 96 5.06 -15.92 -1.69
CA THR A 96 5.24 -16.89 -0.59
C THR A 96 3.95 -17.61 -0.18
N PHE A 97 2.79 -17.04 -0.48
CA PHE A 97 1.47 -17.64 -0.19
C PHE A 97 1.00 -18.64 -1.26
N LEU A 98 1.78 -18.79 -2.33
CA LEU A 98 1.47 -19.57 -3.52
C LEU A 98 2.27 -20.87 -3.56
#